data_AF-A0A9P2LKB9-F1
#
_entry.id   AF-A0A9P2LKB9-F1
#
_cell.length_a   1.000
_cell.length_b   1.000
_cell.length_c   1.000
_cell.angle_alpha   90.00
_cell.angle_beta   90.00
_cell.angle_gamma   90.00
#
_symmetry.space_group_name_H-M   'P 1'
#
loop_
_entity.id
_entity.type
_entity.pdbx_description
1 polymer ?
#
loop_
_entity_poly.entity_id
_entity_poly.type
_entity_poly.pdbx_seq_one_letter_code
_entity_poly.pdbx_strand_id
1 'polypeptide(L)' 'MQENIAFCPKCKRKVQYIIRKNIIEEYKGVEVNVKENIGVCSKCNKDIFVTELETENLKRLYQKYEEITGIKIKSKLANP' A
#
# COMPACT_ATOMS: atom_id res chain seq x y z
N MET A 1 -0.72 9.00 -20.65
CA MET A 1 -0.31 8.98 -19.23
C MET A 1 -1.55 8.70 -18.40
N GLN A 2 -1.52 7.70 -17.53
CA GLN A 2 -2.65 7.44 -16.64
C GLN A 2 -2.61 8.49 -15.52
N GLU A 3 -3.67 9.28 -15.38
CA GLU A 3 -3.72 10.30 -14.35
C GLU A 3 -4.02 9.65 -13.00
N ASN A 4 -3.04 9.70 -12.09
CA ASN A 4 -3.19 9.23 -10.71
C ASN A 4 -4.13 10.17 -9.95
N ILE A 5 -5.45 9.89 -9.97
CA ILE A 5 -6.47 10.69 -9.29
C ILE A 5 -7.14 9.86 -8.19
N ALA A 6 -7.22 10.42 -6.98
CA ALA A 6 -7.90 9.81 -5.85
C ALA A 6 -8.61 10.87 -4.99
N PHE A 7 -9.57 10.45 -4.17
CA PHE A 7 -10.23 11.35 -3.22
C PHE A 7 -9.30 11.64 -2.04
N CYS A 8 -9.02 12.93 -1.78
CA CYS A 8 -8.28 13.33 -0.60
C CYS A 8 -9.24 13.71 0.54
N PRO A 9 -9.23 13.01 1.68
CA PRO A 9 -10.11 13.32 2.82
C PRO A 9 -9.86 14.71 3.42
N LYS A 10 -8.63 15.21 3.34
CA LYS A 10 -8.27 16.53 3.86
C LYS A 10 -8.70 17.67 2.94
N CYS A 11 -8.58 17.51 1.62
CA CYS A 11 -9.08 18.49 0.65
C CYS A 11 -10.58 18.35 0.36
N LYS A 12 -11.20 17.24 0.76
CA LYS A 12 -12.61 16.90 0.49
C LYS A 12 -12.98 16.90 -1.00
N ARG A 13 -12.04 16.53 -1.86
CA ARG A 13 -12.22 16.49 -3.33
C ARG A 13 -11.27 15.48 -3.97
N LYS A 14 -11.57 15.10 -5.23
CA LYS A 14 -10.62 14.36 -6.07
C LYS A 14 -9.43 15.25 -6.40
N VAL A 15 -8.23 14.70 -6.27
CA VAL A 15 -6.97 15.38 -6.52
C VAL A 15 -6.03 14.42 -7.25
N GLN A 16 -5.08 14.99 -7.98
CA GLN A 16 -3.91 14.22 -8.39
C GLN A 16 -3.10 13.81 -7.16
N TYR A 17 -2.49 12.64 -7.21
CA TYR A 17 -1.57 12.16 -6.19
C TYR A 17 -0.26 11.70 -6.81
N ILE A 18 0.81 11.79 -6.02
CA ILE A 18 2.12 11.21 -6.34
C ILE A 18 2.33 9.96 -5.49
N ILE A 19 3.21 9.06 -5.94
CA ILE A 19 3.55 7.85 -5.19
C ILE A 19 4.84 8.12 -4.41
N ARG A 20 4.76 8.02 -3.08
CA ARG A 20 5.93 7.97 -2.19
C ARG A 20 6.22 6.51 -1.86
N LYS A 21 7.47 6.09 -1.95
CA LYS A 21 7.90 4.76 -1.52
C LYS A 21 8.22 4.78 -0.02
N ASN A 22 7.85 3.71 0.67
CA ASN A 22 8.23 3.47 2.06
C ASN A 22 8.58 1.99 2.27
N ILE A 23 9.05 1.63 3.47
CA ILE A 23 9.36 0.25 3.87
C ILE A 23 8.47 -0.13 5.06
N ILE A 24 7.80 -1.28 4.94
CA ILE A 24 7.19 -1.99 6.06
C ILE A 24 8.28 -2.86 6.66
N GLU A 25 8.85 -2.42 7.79
CA GLU A 25 9.96 -3.11 8.44
C GLU A 25 9.50 -4.41 9.11
N GLU A 26 8.38 -4.36 9.84
CA GLU A 26 7.84 -5.49 10.60
C GLU A 26 6.36 -5.76 10.27
N TYR A 27 5.99 -7.03 10.24
CA TYR A 27 4.60 -7.47 10.24
C TYR A 27 4.41 -8.68 11.17
N LYS A 28 3.55 -8.52 12.18
CA LYS A 28 3.24 -9.54 13.20
C LYS A 28 4.49 -10.07 13.94
N GLY A 29 5.41 -9.18 14.33
CA GLY A 29 6.63 -9.57 15.04
C GLY A 29 7.72 -10.20 14.15
N VAL A 30 7.51 -10.21 12.83
CA VAL A 30 8.49 -10.72 11.86
C VAL A 30 9.02 -9.57 11.02
N GLU A 31 10.33 -9.45 10.96
CA GLU A 31 11.00 -8.48 10.09
C GLU A 31 10.83 -8.89 8.61
N VAL A 32 10.14 -8.06 7.82
CA VAL A 32 9.78 -8.35 6.42
C VAL A 32 10.44 -7.41 5.42
N ASN A 33 10.72 -6.16 5.81
CA ASN A 33 11.38 -5.14 4.98
C ASN A 33 10.76 -4.99 3.57
N VAL A 34 9.44 -4.92 3.48
CA VAL A 34 8.69 -4.89 2.22
C VAL A 34 8.48 -3.46 1.73
N LYS A 35 8.73 -3.22 0.43
CA LYS A 35 8.44 -1.92 -0.19
C LYS A 35 6.93 -1.70 -0.32
N GLU A 36 6.49 -0.54 0.15
CA GLU A 36 5.13 -0.06 -0.03
C GLU A 36 5.07 1.24 -0.84
N ASN A 37 3.95 1.44 -1.52
CA ASN A 37 3.63 2.65 -2.26
C ASN A 37 2.52 3.40 -1.54
N ILE A 38 2.78 4.64 -1.14
CA ILE A 38 1.83 5.51 -0.45
C ILE A 38 1.38 6.59 -1.42
N GLY A 39 0.06 6.74 -1.62
CA GLY A 39 -0.50 7.86 -2.37
C GLY A 39 -0.37 9.14 -1.55
N VAL A 40 0.19 10.21 -2.12
CA VAL A 40 0.35 11.50 -1.45
C VAL A 40 -0.35 12.59 -2.24
N CYS A 41 -1.25 13.31 -1.58
CA CYS A 41 -1.99 14.42 -2.17
C CYS A 41 -1.06 15.49 -2.74
N SER A 42 -1.16 15.80 -4.03
CA SER A 42 -0.33 16.85 -4.65
C SER A 42 -0.69 18.27 -4.20
N LYS A 43 -1.78 18.44 -3.43
CA LYS A 43 -2.26 19.74 -2.95
C LYS A 43 -1.96 20.02 -1.48
N CYS A 44 -2.12 19.04 -0.60
CA CYS A 44 -1.90 19.20 0.84
C CYS A 44 -0.81 18.31 1.42
N ASN A 45 -0.13 17.50 0.58
CA ASN A 45 0.97 16.61 0.97
C ASN A 45 0.61 15.58 2.05
N LYS A 46 -0.69 15.33 2.26
CA LYS A 46 -1.17 14.29 3.17
C LYS A 46 -1.35 12.99 2.40
N ASP A 47 -1.06 11.91 3.11
CA ASP A 47 -1.24 10.55 2.60
C ASP A 47 -2.73 10.32 2.28
N ILE A 48 -2.96 9.63 1.16
CA ILE A 48 -4.27 9.29 0.61
C ILE A 48 -4.34 7.77 0.50
N PHE A 49 -5.45 7.21 0.95
CA PHE A 49 -5.78 5.82 0.73
C PHE A 49 -6.16 5.59 -0.74
N VAL A 50 -5.38 4.78 -1.45
CA VAL A 50 -5.61 4.41 -2.85
C VAL A 50 -5.73 2.90 -2.93
N THR A 51 -6.95 2.39 -3.12
CA THR A 51 -7.29 0.96 -3.01
C THR A 51 -6.35 0.05 -3.81
N GLU A 52 -5.95 0.47 -5.01
CA GLU A 52 -5.04 -0.28 -5.88
C GLU A 52 -3.64 -0.39 -5.29
N LEU A 53 -3.11 0.70 -4.71
CA LEU A 53 -1.81 0.69 -4.03
C LEU A 53 -1.86 -0.18 -2.79
N GLU A 54 -2.91 -0.06 -1.98
CA GLU A 54 -3.09 -0.80 -0.73
C GLU A 54 -3.19 -2.30 -1.00
N THR A 55 -3.96 -2.68 -2.02
CA THR A 55 -4.09 -4.08 -2.44
C THR A 55 -2.75 -4.67 -2.85
N GLU A 56 -1.98 -3.92 -3.63
CA GLU A 56 -0.69 -4.36 -4.16
C GLU A 56 0.40 -4.37 -3.06
N ASN A 57 0.36 -3.43 -2.12
CA ASN A 57 1.20 -3.44 -0.91
C ASN A 57 0.91 -4.69 -0.06
N LEU A 58 -0.37 -5.00 0.19
CA LEU A 58 -0.78 -6.17 0.96
C LEU A 58 -0.36 -7.48 0.31
N LYS A 59 -0.48 -7.61 -1.02
CA LYS A 59 0.00 -8.80 -1.75
C LYS A 59 1.49 -9.05 -1.51
N ARG A 60 2.33 -8.04 -1.69
CA ARG A 60 3.78 -8.14 -1.43
C ARG A 60 4.07 -8.49 0.03
N LEU A 61 3.36 -7.85 0.96
CA LEU A 61 3.55 -8.08 2.39
C LEU A 61 3.22 -9.53 2.77
N TYR A 62 2.08 -10.02 2.31
CA TYR A 62 1.63 -11.38 2.60
C TYR A 62 2.56 -12.41 1.98
N GLN A 63 2.91 -12.24 0.71
CA GLN A 63 3.86 -13.13 0.05
C GLN A 63 5.18 -13.20 0.85
N LYS A 64 5.74 -12.06 1.25
CA LYS A 64 6.99 -12.03 2.01
C LYS A 64 6.88 -12.69 3.38
N TYR A 65 5.78 -12.42 4.09
CA TYR A 65 5.53 -13.04 5.39
C TYR A 65 5.37 -14.57 5.28
N GLU A 66 4.66 -15.06 4.26
CA GLU A 66 4.54 -16.49 3.98
C GLU A 66 5.90 -17.13 3.66
N GLU A 67 6.73 -16.45 2.86
CA GLU A 67 8.08 -16.91 2.52
C GLU A 67 8.98 -17.06 3.76
N ILE A 68 8.89 -16.13 4.71
CA ILE A 68 9.73 -16.15 5.93
C ILE A 68 9.22 -17.17 6.96
N THR A 69 7.90 -17.25 7.16
CA THR A 69 7.31 -18.00 8.28
C THR A 69 6.76 -19.36 7.91
N GLY A 70 6.49 -19.61 6.62
CA GLY A 70 5.72 -20.76 6.15
C GLY A 70 4.22 -20.72 6.49
N ILE A 71 3.75 -19.69 7.19
CA ILE A 71 2.35 -19.56 7.62
C ILE A 71 1.51 -18.99 6.48
N LYS A 72 0.61 -19.78 5.93
CA LYS A 72 -0.30 -19.35 4.84
C LYS A 72 -1.38 -18.38 5.31
N ILE A 73 -1.47 -17.23 4.65
CA ILE A 73 -2.48 -16.22 4.92
C ILE A 73 -3.72 -16.51 4.08
N LYS A 74 -4.80 -16.93 4.73
CA LYS A 74 -6.11 -17.06 4.08
C LYS A 74 -6.71 -15.67 3.85
N SER A 75 -6.47 -15.09 2.68
CA SER A 75 -7.12 -13.86 2.25
C SER A 75 -7.59 -13.96 0.80
N LYS A 76 -8.65 -13.22 0.45
CA LYS A 76 -9.11 -13.10 -0.94
C LYS A 76 -8.08 -12.41 -1.86
N LEU A 77 -7.05 -11.80 -1.26
CA LEU A 77 -5.95 -11.13 -1.97
C LEU A 77 -4.75 -12.04 -2.20
N ALA A 78 -4.63 -13.14 -1.44
CA ALA A 78 -3.49 -14.06 -1.45
C ALA A 78 -3.63 -15.21 -2.46
N ASN A 79 -4.79 -15.36 -3.11
CA ASN A 79 -5.01 -16.36 -4.17
C ASN A 79 -5.36 -15.64 -5.48
N PRO A 80 -4.57 -15.79 -6.56
CA PRO A 80 -4.97 -15.39 -7.90
C PRO A 80 -6.11 -16.26 -8.46
#